data_AF-A0A6J7IFN1-F1
#
_entry.id   AF-A0A6J7IFN1-F1
#
_cell.length_a   1.000
_cell.length_b   1.000
_cell.length_c   1.000
_cell.angle_alpha   90.00
_cell.angle_beta   90.00
_cell.angle_gamma   90.00
#
_symmetry.space_group_name_H-M   'P 1'
#
loop_
_entity.id
_entity.type
_entity.pdbx_description
1 polymer ?
#
loop_
_entity_poly.entity_id
_entity_poly.type
_entity_poly.pdbx_seq_one_letter_code
_entity_poly.pdbx_strand_id
1 'polypeptide(L)'
;MKILIRWGALSAAFWVATALIPGIDVKGGFTTYLWVALLFGLLNATLGSLLKLLTLPAVILTLGLFLVVVNAAILMLVARWSEKLDVNNFWSAIFAALVISVITRLISGVTKKALPL
;
A
#
# COMPACT_ATOMS: atom_id res chain seq x y z
N MET A 1 15.64 8.22 10.36
CA MET A 1 14.88 9.18 9.51
C MET A 1 14.17 8.54 8.32
N LYS A 2 14.77 7.56 7.61
CA LYS A 2 14.18 6.96 6.39
C LYS A 2 12.80 6.31 6.59
N ILE A 3 12.49 5.80 7.79
CA ILE A 3 11.19 5.16 8.09
C ILE A 3 10.06 6.19 8.20
N LEU A 4 10.26 7.33 8.87
CA LEU A 4 9.23 8.36 9.02
C LEU A 4 8.82 8.94 7.66
N ILE A 5 9.79 9.22 6.79
CA ILE A 5 9.54 9.71 5.43
C ILE A 5 8.75 8.69 4.62
N ARG A 6 9.13 7.41 4.67
CA ARG A 6 8.44 6.33 3.96
C ARG A 6 7.02 6.14 4.47
N TRP A 7 6.83 6.22 5.79
CA TRP A 7 5.51 6.12 6.40
C TRP A 7 4.61 7.29 6.00
N GLY A 8 5.13 8.52 6.02
CA GLY A 8 4.42 9.70 5.51
C GLY A 8 4.07 9.58 4.03
N ALA A 9 4.99 9.11 3.19
CA ALA A 9 4.75 8.85 1.77
C ALA A 9 3.65 7.81 1.55
N LEU A 10 3.65 6.73 2.35
CA LEU A 10 2.64 5.70 2.30
C LEU A 10 1.27 6.23 2.73
N SER A 11 1.21 7.05 3.78
CA SER A 11 -0.02 7.71 4.22
C SER A 11 -0.60 8.62 3.15
N ALA A 12 0.23 9.45 2.51
CA ALA A 12 -0.17 10.26 1.37
C ALA A 12 -0.67 9.39 0.19
N ALA A 13 -0.01 8.26 -0.07
CA ALA A 13 -0.43 7.34 -1.12
C ALA A 13 -1.80 6.70 -0.84
N PHE A 14 -2.12 6.38 0.41
CA PHE A 14 -3.45 5.92 0.82
C PHE A 14 -4.52 7.00 0.62
N TRP A 15 -4.23 8.24 1.02
CA TRP A 15 -5.13 9.37 0.80
C TRP A 15 -5.45 9.57 -0.69
N VAL A 16 -4.42 9.55 -1.54
CA VAL A 16 -4.59 9.62 -3.00
C VAL A 16 -5.39 8.42 -3.52
N ALA A 17 -5.13 7.21 -3.04
CA ALA A 17 -5.85 6.02 -3.47
C ALA A 17 -7.35 6.09 -3.14
N THR A 18 -7.71 6.57 -1.95
CA THR A 18 -9.13 6.75 -1.57
C THR A 18 -9.83 7.83 -2.38
N ALA A 19 -9.10 8.85 -2.85
CA ALA A 19 -9.67 9.89 -3.71
C ALA A 19 -9.89 9.42 -5.16
N LEU A 20 -9.05 8.50 -5.65
CA LEU A 20 -9.06 8.07 -7.06
C LEU A 20 -9.90 6.81 -7.30
N ILE A 21 -10.08 5.96 -6.30
CA ILE A 21 -10.60 4.61 -6.51
C ILE A 21 -11.92 4.42 -5.77
N PRO A 22 -13.03 4.24 -6.50
CA PRO A 22 -14.30 3.92 -5.88
C PRO A 22 -14.22 2.55 -5.19
N GLY A 23 -14.76 2.50 -3.96
CA GLY A 23 -14.76 1.30 -3.14
C GLY A 23 -13.53 1.11 -2.26
N ILE A 24 -12.72 2.16 -2.05
CA ILE A 24 -11.75 2.25 -0.95
C ILE A 24 -12.14 3.46 -0.11
N ASP A 25 -12.39 3.26 1.18
CA ASP A 25 -12.74 4.36 2.09
C ASP A 25 -11.95 4.28 3.41
N VAL A 26 -11.59 5.44 3.95
CA VAL A 26 -10.87 5.54 5.23
C VAL A 26 -11.65 6.43 6.19
N LYS A 27 -12.12 5.85 7.29
CA LYS A 27 -13.04 6.49 8.25
C LYS A 27 -12.27 7.15 9.39
N GLY A 28 -12.47 8.46 9.62
CA GLY A 28 -11.95 9.15 10.82
C GLY A 28 -10.87 10.22 10.57
N GLY A 29 -10.63 10.59 9.31
CA GLY A 29 -9.83 11.76 8.94
C GLY A 29 -8.32 11.50 8.88
N PHE A 30 -7.51 12.56 9.01
CA PHE A 30 -6.07 12.54 8.73
C PHE A 30 -5.29 11.52 9.57
N THR A 31 -5.55 11.43 10.88
CA THR A 31 -4.86 10.50 11.78
C THR A 31 -5.11 9.04 11.41
N THR A 32 -6.26 8.76 10.81
CA THR A 32 -6.61 7.42 10.35
C THR A 32 -5.75 6.98 9.16
N TYR A 33 -5.46 7.87 8.21
CA TYR A 33 -4.55 7.55 7.11
C TYR A 33 -3.14 7.19 7.59
N LEU A 34 -2.66 7.85 8.65
CA LEU A 34 -1.39 7.52 9.29
C LEU A 34 -1.44 6.12 9.92
N TRP A 35 -2.53 5.81 10.64
CA TRP A 35 -2.75 4.50 11.26
C TRP A 35 -2.83 3.36 10.23
N VAL A 36 -3.64 3.52 9.19
CA VAL A 36 -3.82 2.53 8.12
C VAL A 36 -2.50 2.32 7.36
N ALA A 37 -1.76 3.39 7.06
CA ALA A 37 -0.45 3.28 6.43
C ALA A 37 0.57 2.57 7.33
N LEU A 38 0.51 2.78 8.65
CA LEU A 38 1.38 2.07 9.59
C LEU A 38 1.08 0.58 9.59
N LEU A 39 -0.20 0.21 9.69
CA LEU A 39 -0.65 -1.18 9.68
C LEU A 39 -0.33 -1.88 8.35
N PHE A 40 -0.59 -1.22 7.22
CA PHE A 40 -0.22 -1.74 5.90
C PHE A 40 1.29 -1.88 5.75
N GLY A 41 2.06 -0.89 6.18
CA GLY A 41 3.52 -0.95 6.15
C GLY A 41 4.06 -2.13 6.95
N LEU A 42 3.51 -2.36 8.16
CA LEU A 42 3.87 -3.47 9.03
C LEU A 42 3.53 -4.83 8.42
N LEU A 43 2.27 -5.00 7.97
CA LEU A 43 1.81 -6.23 7.34
C LEU A 43 2.55 -6.53 6.03
N ASN A 44 2.83 -5.50 5.23
CA ASN A 44 3.58 -5.68 3.99
C ASN A 44 5.05 -6.03 4.26
N ALA A 45 5.66 -5.51 5.33
CA ALA A 45 7.04 -5.84 5.70
C ALA A 45 7.17 -7.29 6.20
N THR A 46 6.15 -7.81 6.89
CA THR A 46 6.12 -9.19 7.41
C THR A 46 5.48 -10.16 6.41
N LEU A 47 4.14 -10.22 6.39
CA LEU A 47 3.37 -11.14 5.55
C LEU A 47 3.54 -10.85 4.06
N GLY A 48 3.58 -9.58 3.66
CA GLY A 48 3.76 -9.20 2.25
C GLY A 48 5.09 -9.71 1.69
N SER A 49 6.18 -9.57 2.44
CA SER A 49 7.49 -10.12 2.07
C SER A 49 7.47 -11.64 1.94
N LEU A 50 6.83 -12.33 2.90
CA LEU A 50 6.69 -13.79 2.86
C LEU A 50 5.87 -14.25 1.64
N LEU A 51 4.72 -13.61 1.39
CA LEU A 51 3.87 -13.93 0.23
C LEU A 51 4.61 -13.69 -1.08
N LYS A 52 5.39 -12.62 -1.20
CA LYS A 52 6.22 -12.36 -2.40
C LYS A 52 7.26 -13.45 -2.64
N LEU A 53 7.86 -13.97 -1.57
CA LEU A 53 8.80 -15.08 -1.68
C LEU A 53 8.10 -16.37 -2.12
N LEU A 54 6.95 -16.70 -1.53
CA LEU A 54 6.18 -17.90 -1.88
C LEU A 54 5.61 -17.84 -3.31
N THR A 55 5.21 -16.64 -3.75
CA THR A 55 4.61 -16.40 -5.07
C THR A 55 5.65 -16.06 -6.13
N LEU A 56 6.94 -16.10 -5.79
CA LEU A 56 8.04 -15.72 -6.67
C LEU A 56 8.00 -16.43 -8.04
N PRO A 57 7.70 -17.75 -8.15
CA PRO A 57 7.57 -18.40 -9.46
C PRO A 57 6.45 -17.78 -10.31
N ALA A 58 5.28 -17.53 -9.72
CA ALA A 58 4.16 -16.88 -10.40
C ALA A 58 4.48 -15.42 -10.76
N VAL A 59 5.21 -14.72 -9.90
CA VAL A 59 5.71 -13.36 -10.17
C VAL A 59 6.62 -13.35 -11.39
N ILE A 60 7.54 -14.31 -11.52
CA ILE A 60 8.43 -14.43 -12.69
C ILE A 60 7.62 -14.74 -13.95
N LEU A 61 6.72 -15.73 -13.89
CA LEU A 61 5.89 -16.13 -15.03
C LEU A 61 4.99 -14.99 -15.54
N THR A 62 4.58 -14.09 -14.65
CA THR A 62 3.72 -12.94 -14.96
C THR A 62 4.48 -11.62 -15.11
N LEU A 63 5.82 -11.67 -15.18
CA LEU A 63 6.71 -10.50 -15.33
C LEU A 63 6.46 -9.40 -14.27
N GLY A 64 6.15 -9.80 -13.04
CA GLY A 64 5.90 -8.87 -11.93
C GLY A 64 4.43 -8.48 -11.72
N LEU A 65 3.51 -8.82 -12.63
CA LEU A 65 2.09 -8.47 -12.48
C LEU A 65 1.48 -9.06 -11.21
N PHE A 66 1.88 -10.28 -10.84
CA PHE A 66 1.40 -10.93 -9.62
C PHE A 66 1.80 -10.19 -8.33
N LEU A 67 2.80 -9.29 -8.36
CA LEU A 67 3.12 -8.45 -7.20
C LEU A 67 1.98 -7.49 -6.85
N VAL A 68 1.22 -7.01 -7.85
CA VAL A 68 0.05 -6.17 -7.62
C VAL A 68 -1.02 -6.97 -6.87
N VAL A 69 -1.23 -8.22 -7.26
CA VAL A 69 -2.15 -9.15 -6.60
C VAL A 69 -1.75 -9.38 -5.14
N VAL A 70 -0.46 -9.60 -4.86
CA VAL A 70 0.03 -9.77 -3.48
C VAL A 70 -0.17 -8.49 -2.66
N ASN A 71 0.17 -7.32 -3.22
CA ASN A 71 -0.05 -6.05 -2.51
C ASN A 71 -1.54 -5.79 -2.25
N ALA A 72 -2.42 -6.15 -3.19
CA ALA A 72 -3.88 -6.06 -3.03
C ALA A 72 -4.39 -7.02 -1.95
N ALA A 73 -3.85 -8.24 -1.89
CA ALA A 73 -4.18 -9.21 -0.85
C ALA A 73 -3.80 -8.67 0.55
N ILE A 74 -2.62 -8.05 0.69
CA ILE A 74 -2.24 -7.38 1.94
C ILE A 74 -3.17 -6.20 2.26
N LEU A 75 -3.55 -5.41 1.27
CA LEU A 75 -4.49 -4.30 1.46
C LEU A 75 -5.84 -4.79 1.99
N MET A 76 -6.39 -5.86 1.41
CA MET A 76 -7.61 -6.49 1.90
C MET A 76 -7.45 -7.07 3.30
N LEU A 77 -6.28 -7.60 3.64
CA LEU A 77 -6.00 -8.08 4.98
C LEU A 77 -5.99 -6.93 6.00
N VAL A 78 -5.39 -5.80 5.64
CA VAL A 78 -5.42 -4.57 6.45
C VAL A 78 -6.85 -4.09 6.64
N ALA A 79 -7.67 -4.11 5.59
CA ALA A 79 -9.08 -3.72 5.65
C ALA A 79 -9.89 -4.65 6.57
N ARG A 80 -9.59 -5.95 6.56
CA ARG A 80 -10.22 -6.90 7.50
C ARG A 80 -9.79 -6.71 8.94
N TRP A 81 -8.56 -6.24 9.16
CA TRP A 81 -8.01 -6.09 10.51
C TRP A 81 -8.25 -4.69 11.10
N SER A 82 -8.49 -3.70 10.26
CA SER A 82 -8.76 -2.32 10.64
C SER A 82 -10.21 -1.96 10.38
N GLU A 83 -10.95 -1.61 11.43
CA GLU A 83 -12.31 -1.03 11.31
C GLU A 83 -12.32 0.33 10.59
N LYS A 84 -11.15 0.88 10.27
CA LYS A 84 -10.97 2.20 9.72
C LYS A 84 -10.67 2.23 8.22
N LEU A 85 -10.39 1.08 7.61
CA LEU A 85 -10.19 0.95 6.17
C LEU A 85 -11.26 0.02 5.60
N ASP A 86 -12.07 0.53 4.70
CA ASP A 86 -13.08 -0.24 3.98
C ASP A 86 -12.63 -0.50 2.53
N VAL A 87 -12.84 -1.72 2.06
CA VAL A 87 -12.46 -2.16 0.72
C VAL A 87 -13.55 -3.06 0.16
N ASN A 88 -14.33 -2.53 -0.78
CA ASN A 88 -15.58 -3.16 -1.24
C ASN A 88 -15.35 -4.52 -1.93
N ASN A 89 -14.31 -4.60 -2.77
CA ASN A 89 -14.04 -5.80 -3.56
C ASN A 89 -12.56 -5.91 -3.93
N PHE A 90 -12.20 -7.09 -4.45
CA PHE A 90 -10.82 -7.41 -4.82
C PHE A 90 -10.29 -6.53 -5.97
N TRP A 91 -11.13 -6.11 -6.89
CA TRP A 91 -10.72 -5.25 -8.01
C TRP A 91 -10.35 -3.84 -7.53
N SER A 92 -11.17 -3.23 -6.66
CA SER A 92 -10.83 -1.97 -5.99
C SER A 92 -9.50 -2.10 -5.24
N ALA A 93 -9.27 -3.23 -4.57
CA ALA A 93 -7.99 -3.50 -3.89
C ALA A 93 -6.80 -3.58 -4.86
N ILE A 94 -6.96 -4.19 -6.04
CA ILE A 94 -5.92 -4.26 -7.09
C ILE A 94 -5.56 -2.85 -7.58
N PHE A 95 -6.56 -2.06 -7.97
CA PHE A 95 -6.32 -0.71 -8.44
C PHE A 95 -5.66 0.14 -7.35
N ALA A 96 -6.08 -0.04 -6.09
CA ALA A 96 -5.53 0.71 -4.97
C ALA A 96 -4.11 0.31 -4.67
N ALA A 97 -3.79 -0.98 -4.65
CA ALA A 97 -2.43 -1.46 -4.51
C ALA A 97 -1.51 -0.91 -5.61
N LEU A 98 -2.01 -0.79 -6.85
CA LEU A 98 -1.27 -0.20 -7.96
C LEU A 98 -1.01 1.29 -7.73
N VAL A 99 -2.06 2.08 -7.45
CA VAL A 99 -1.93 3.53 -7.16
C VAL A 99 -1.01 3.78 -5.97
N ILE A 100 -1.21 3.06 -4.85
CA ILE A 100 -0.37 3.19 -3.66
C ILE A 100 1.10 2.90 -4.01
N SER A 101 1.36 1.85 -4.78
CA SER A 101 2.72 1.48 -5.19
C SER A 101 3.38 2.55 -6.04
N VAL A 102 2.65 3.13 -7.00
CA VAL A 102 3.15 4.20 -7.88
C VAL A 102 3.41 5.47 -7.08
N ILE A 103 2.42 5.95 -6.33
CA ILE A 103 2.52 7.20 -5.56
C ILE A 103 3.63 7.10 -4.52
N THR A 104 3.72 5.98 -3.78
CA THR A 104 4.79 5.79 -2.80
C THR A 104 6.18 5.85 -3.43
N ARG A 105 6.36 5.24 -4.63
CA ARG A 105 7.63 5.29 -5.37
C ARG A 105 7.96 6.71 -5.86
N LEU A 106 6.98 7.43 -6.39
CA LEU A 106 7.15 8.81 -6.85
C LEU A 106 7.57 9.71 -5.69
N ILE A 107 6.82 9.70 -4.58
CA ILE A 107 7.14 10.51 -3.39
C ILE A 107 8.52 10.14 -2.85
N SER A 108 8.78 8.85 -2.66
CA SER A 108 10.07 8.39 -2.12
C SER A 108 11.25 8.73 -3.05
N GLY A 109 11.05 8.70 -4.36
CA GLY A 109 12.05 9.05 -5.36
C GLY A 109 12.39 10.54 -5.34
N VAL A 110 11.37 11.40 -5.25
CA VAL A 110 11.55 12.85 -5.14
C VAL A 110 12.25 13.20 -3.82
N THR A 111 11.82 12.63 -2.70
CA THR A 111 12.44 12.93 -1.39
C THR A 111 13.91 12.50 -1.34
N LYS A 112 14.27 11.37 -1.96
CA LYS A 112 15.67 10.92 -2.05
C LYS A 112 16.55 11.91 -2.83
N LYS A 113 15.99 12.57 -3.85
CA LYS A 113 16.69 13.57 -4.66
C LYS A 113 16.81 14.92 -3.95
N ALA A 114 15.78 15.31 -3.20
CA ALA A 114 15.71 16.61 -2.50
C ALA A 114 16.48 16.63 -1.16
N LEU A 115 16.50 15.52 -0.42
CA LEU A 115 17.32 15.35 0.78
C LEU A 115 18.26 14.15 0.60
N PRO A 116 19.51 14.36 0.16
CA PRO A 116 20.51 13.30 0.06
C PRO A 116 21.01 12.93 1.47
N LEU A 117 20.21 12.17 2.22
CA LEU A 117 20.56 11.55 3.52
C LEU A 117 20.98 10.08 3.38
#